data_AF-A0AAP8MG43-F1
#
_entry.id   AF-A0AAP8MG43-F1
#
_cell.length_a   1.000
_cell.length_b   1.000
_cell.length_c   1.000
_cell.angle_alpha   90.00
_cell.angle_beta   90.00
_cell.angle_gamma   90.00
#
_symmetry.space_group_name_H-M   'P 1'
#
loop_
_entity.id
_entity.type
_entity.pdbx_description
1 polymer ?
#
loop_
_entity_poly.entity_id
_entity_poly.type
_entity_poly.pdbx_seq_one_letter_code
_entity_poly.pdbx_strand_id
1 'polypeptide(L)'
;MKMLSPVVGGWYKDLQTNALFEVVDWDPSNLTIETQYLDGEVSEYDLDAWREMLLERAEAPEDWRSAFELDDEDLLDPDLPMQPEDWNSPLNSIEPEAMYGVEDF
;
A
#
# COMPACT_ATOMS: atom_id res chain seq x y z
N MET A 1 11.58 -27.58 12.26
CA MET A 1 11.68 -26.12 12.42
C MET A 1 10.34 -25.48 12.06
N LYS A 2 9.88 -24.47 12.79
CA LYS A 2 8.80 -23.59 12.31
C LYS A 2 9.42 -22.77 11.18
N MET A 3 9.06 -23.08 9.94
CA MET A 3 9.42 -22.23 8.80
C MET A 3 8.58 -20.96 8.92
N LEU A 4 9.23 -19.82 9.08
CA LEU A 4 8.56 -18.52 9.08
C LEU A 4 8.32 -18.10 7.64
N SER A 5 7.05 -18.05 7.24
CA SER A 5 6.68 -17.49 5.96
C SER A 5 6.94 -15.98 5.97
N PRO A 6 7.51 -15.41 4.89
CA PRO A 6 7.59 -13.96 4.73
C PRO A 6 6.17 -13.40 4.63
N VAL A 7 5.91 -12.30 5.33
CA VAL A 7 4.63 -11.59 5.31
C VAL A 7 4.95 -10.12 5.14
N VAL A 8 4.47 -9.51 4.06
CA VAL A 8 4.60 -8.08 3.80
C VAL A 8 4.01 -7.26 4.95
N GLY A 9 4.74 -6.24 5.40
CA GLY A 9 4.44 -5.47 6.62
C GLY A 9 4.84 -6.17 7.92
N GLY A 10 5.42 -7.37 7.83
CA GLY A 10 5.84 -8.17 8.97
C GLY A 10 7.26 -7.84 9.41
N TRP A 11 7.46 -7.69 10.70
CA TRP A 11 8.76 -7.45 11.32
C TRP A 11 9.43 -8.76 11.73
N TYR A 12 10.72 -8.86 11.41
CA TYR A 12 11.55 -10.01 11.69
C TYR A 12 12.89 -9.58 12.25
N LYS A 13 13.39 -10.36 13.21
CA LYS A 13 14.70 -10.18 13.83
C LYS A 13 15.59 -11.35 13.47
N ASP A 14 16.75 -11.06 12.90
CA ASP A 14 17.77 -12.07 12.67
C ASP A 14 18.52 -12.34 13.98
N LEU A 15 18.51 -13.59 14.43
CA LEU A 15 19.13 -13.98 15.70
C LEU A 15 20.65 -14.09 15.61
N GLN A 16 21.23 -14.16 14.39
CA GLN A 16 22.68 -14.24 14.21
C GLN A 16 23.36 -12.88 14.32
N THR A 17 22.80 -11.87 13.66
CA THR A 17 23.32 -10.50 13.59
C THR A 17 22.62 -9.56 14.58
N ASN A 18 21.50 -9.98 15.15
CA ASN A 18 20.58 -9.15 15.95
C ASN A 18 19.91 -8.00 15.17
N ALA A 19 20.00 -8.03 13.84
CA ALA A 19 19.40 -7.01 12.99
C ALA A 19 17.87 -7.14 12.97
N LEU A 20 17.19 -6.01 12.92
CA LEU A 20 15.73 -5.91 12.85
C LEU A 20 15.36 -5.28 11.50
N PHE A 21 14.45 -5.91 10.79
CA PHE A 21 13.99 -5.47 9.49
C PHE A 21 12.52 -5.86 9.26
N GLU A 22 11.91 -5.20 8.30
CA GLU A 22 10.57 -5.50 7.83
C GLU A 22 10.61 -6.14 6.45
N VAL A 23 9.70 -7.06 6.15
CA VAL A 23 9.41 -7.46 4.77
C VAL A 23 8.55 -6.41 4.10
N VAL A 24 9.07 -5.77 3.05
CA VAL A 24 8.36 -4.74 2.27
C VAL A 24 7.73 -5.32 1.01
N ASP A 25 8.27 -6.40 0.46
CA ASP A 25 7.71 -7.09 -0.71
C ASP A 25 7.94 -8.61 -0.67
N TRP A 26 7.04 -9.36 -1.29
CA TRP A 26 7.13 -10.80 -1.44
C TRP A 26 6.58 -11.23 -2.80
N ASP A 27 7.47 -11.63 -3.71
CA ASP A 27 7.12 -12.14 -5.03
C ASP A 27 7.17 -13.67 -5.05
N PRO A 28 6.02 -14.38 -5.04
CA PRO A 28 5.99 -15.84 -5.07
C PRO A 28 6.32 -16.44 -6.45
N SER A 29 6.35 -15.63 -7.52
CA SER A 29 6.72 -16.08 -8.88
C SER A 29 8.23 -16.14 -9.03
N ASN A 30 8.92 -15.13 -8.50
CA ASN A 30 10.38 -15.04 -8.50
C ASN A 30 11.00 -15.66 -7.23
N LEU A 31 10.19 -15.94 -6.21
CA LEU A 31 10.61 -16.45 -4.90
C LEU A 31 11.59 -15.51 -4.19
N THR A 32 11.43 -14.20 -4.40
CA THR A 32 12.25 -13.14 -3.83
C THR A 32 11.49 -12.39 -2.75
N ILE A 33 12.20 -12.06 -1.67
CA ILE A 33 11.69 -11.36 -0.49
C ILE A 33 12.51 -10.09 -0.35
N GLU A 34 11.85 -8.95 -0.39
CA GLU A 34 12.50 -7.66 -0.17
C GLU A 34 12.26 -7.21 1.26
N THR A 35 13.33 -6.76 1.91
CA THR A 35 13.34 -6.36 3.30
C THR A 35 13.95 -4.98 3.49
N GLN A 36 13.44 -4.21 4.44
CA GLN A 36 13.97 -2.91 4.79
C GLN A 36 14.41 -2.88 6.26
N TYR A 37 15.64 -2.44 6.48
CA TYR A 37 16.22 -2.23 7.80
C TYR A 37 15.86 -0.84 8.35
N LEU A 38 16.04 -0.66 9.66
CA LEU A 38 15.78 0.61 10.35
C LEU A 38 16.60 1.80 9.81
N ASP A 39 17.79 1.55 9.25
CA ASP A 39 18.64 2.57 8.65
C ASP A 39 18.14 3.02 7.25
N GLY A 40 17.08 2.38 6.73
CA GLY A 40 16.56 2.59 5.38
C GLY A 40 17.25 1.73 4.32
N GLU A 41 18.26 0.94 4.68
CA GLU A 41 18.86 -0.06 3.79
C GLU A 41 17.82 -1.08 3.37
N VAL A 42 17.80 -1.41 2.07
CA VAL A 42 16.92 -2.41 1.50
C VAL A 42 17.77 -3.60 1.03
N SER A 43 17.33 -4.81 1.36
CA SER A 43 17.98 -6.06 0.98
C SER A 43 16.98 -7.04 0.41
N GLU A 44 17.40 -7.73 -0.64
CA GLU A 44 16.66 -8.79 -1.29
C GLU A 44 17.24 -10.16 -0.87
N TYR A 45 16.34 -11.11 -0.58
CA TYR A 45 16.66 -12.48 -0.24
C TYR A 45 15.83 -13.45 -1.08
N ASP A 46 16.46 -14.50 -1.60
CA ASP A 46 15.72 -15.64 -2.16
C ASP A 46 15.03 -16.43 -1.04
N LEU A 47 13.96 -17.15 -1.40
CA LEU A 47 13.23 -18.02 -0.48
C LEU A 47 14.12 -19.09 0.16
N ASP A 48 15.15 -19.57 -0.54
CA ASP A 48 16.08 -20.55 0.03
C ASP A 48 16.94 -19.91 1.12
N ALA A 49 17.55 -18.76 0.84
CA ALA A 49 18.33 -17.99 1.81
C ALA A 49 17.48 -17.63 3.05
N TRP A 50 16.26 -17.17 2.85
CA TRP A 50 15.32 -16.87 3.93
C TRP A 50 15.04 -18.08 4.84
N ARG A 51 14.98 -19.29 4.26
CA ARG A 51 14.76 -20.53 5.02
C ARG A 51 15.98 -20.99 5.79
N GLU A 52 17.18 -20.60 5.37
CA GLU A 52 18.43 -20.86 6.08
C GLU A 52 18.68 -19.86 7.23
N MET A 53 18.09 -18.67 7.16
CA MET A 53 18.22 -17.64 8.19
C MET A 53 17.52 -18.04 9.51
N LEU A 54 18.11 -17.60 10.62
CA LEU A 54 17.55 -17.79 11.96
C LEU A 54 16.70 -16.60 12.36
N LEU A 55 15.51 -16.52 11.78
CA LEU A 55 14.58 -15.42 11.99
C LEU A 55 13.64 -15.67 13.16
N GLU A 56 13.29 -14.61 13.88
CA GLU A 56 12.21 -14.55 14.87
C GLU A 56 11.24 -13.44 14.50
N ARG A 57 9.93 -13.68 14.64
CA ARG A 57 8.93 -12.64 14.39
C ARG A 57 8.98 -11.61 15.52
N ALA A 58 9.10 -10.35 15.15
CA ALA A 58 9.22 -9.22 16.06
C ALA A 58 8.05 -8.25 15.86
N GLU A 59 7.91 -7.32 16.80
CA GLU A 59 7.02 -6.17 16.66
C GLU A 59 7.79 -5.01 16.04
N ALA A 60 7.07 -4.18 15.29
CA ALA A 60 7.57 -2.90 14.83
C ALA A 60 8.02 -2.05 16.04
N PRO A 61 9.14 -1.31 15.93
CA PRO A 61 9.43 -0.24 16.88
C PRO A 61 8.28 0.79 16.90
N GLU A 62 8.15 1.57 17.98
CA GLU A 62 7.02 2.52 18.12
C GLU A 62 7.04 3.70 17.12
N ASP A 63 8.16 3.97 16.44
CA ASP A 63 8.40 5.27 15.75
C ASP A 63 9.08 5.19 14.37
N TRP A 64 9.15 4.02 13.73
CA TRP A 64 9.98 3.84 12.52
C TRP A 64 9.28 4.22 11.21
N ARG A 65 7.94 4.26 11.16
CA ARG A 65 7.14 4.72 10.02
C ARG A 65 6.60 6.15 10.18
N SER A 66 6.58 6.66 11.40
CA SER A 66 5.93 7.92 11.77
C SER A 66 6.52 9.16 11.09
N ALA A 67 7.75 9.08 10.55
CA ALA A 67 8.35 10.19 9.80
C ALA A 67 7.83 10.31 8.35
N PHE A 68 7.21 9.26 7.80
CA PHE A 68 6.70 9.22 6.42
C PHE A 68 5.21 8.90 6.31
N GLU A 69 4.54 8.50 7.39
CA GLU A 69 3.09 8.62 7.48
C GLU A 69 2.77 10.12 7.61
N LEU A 70 2.63 10.79 6.45
CA LEU A 70 1.81 11.99 6.40
C LEU A 70 0.45 11.56 6.94
N ASP A 71 0.09 12.09 8.10
CA ASP A 71 -1.26 11.99 8.65
C ASP A 71 -2.25 12.24 7.51
N ASP A 72 -3.30 11.42 7.37
CA ASP A 72 -4.34 11.60 6.33
C ASP A 72 -4.88 13.04 6.26
N GLU A 73 -4.65 13.85 7.30
CA GLU A 73 -4.97 15.28 7.39
C GLU A 73 -4.11 16.19 6.47
N ASP A 74 -2.95 15.74 5.95
CA ASP A 74 -2.13 16.48 4.95
C ASP A 74 -2.48 16.08 3.49
N LEU A 75 -3.48 15.21 3.28
CA LEU A 75 -4.07 14.96 1.96
C LEU A 75 -5.09 16.04 1.55
N LEU A 76 -5.33 17.04 2.40
CA LEU A 76 -6.02 18.27 1.99
C LEU A 76 -5.03 19.16 1.24
N ASP A 77 -4.84 18.85 -0.04
CA ASP A 77 -4.19 19.74 -0.99
C ASP A 77 -4.86 21.14 -0.89
N PRO A 78 -4.15 22.18 -0.42
CA PRO A 78 -4.72 23.50 -0.22
C PRO A 78 -5.08 24.21 -1.53
N ASP A 79 -4.69 23.63 -2.67
CA ASP A 79 -5.04 24.06 -4.03
C ASP A 79 -6.23 23.28 -4.62
N LEU A 80 -6.81 22.30 -3.90
CA LEU A 80 -8.09 21.71 -4.29
C LEU A 80 -9.19 22.78 -4.14
N PRO A 81 -9.92 23.11 -5.21
CA PRO A 81 -11.07 24.00 -5.08
C PRO A 81 -12.07 23.32 -4.16
N MET A 82 -12.45 23.98 -3.05
CA MET A 82 -13.62 23.60 -2.26
C MET A 82 -14.78 23.41 -3.24
N GLN A 83 -15.20 22.17 -3.48
CA GLN A 83 -16.43 21.90 -4.22
C GLN A 83 -17.58 22.14 -3.25
N PRO A 84 -18.34 23.24 -3.33
CA PRO A 84 -19.60 23.32 -2.63
C PRO A 84 -20.50 22.18 -3.15
N GLU A 85 -21.14 21.46 -2.24
CA GLU A 85 -22.05 20.34 -2.51
C GLU A 85 -23.29 20.72 -3.38
N ASP A 86 -23.39 21.98 -3.82
CA ASP A 86 -24.50 22.54 -4.58
C ASP A 86 -24.20 22.70 -6.08
N TRP A 87 -23.61 21.68 -6.72
CA TRP A 87 -23.63 21.59 -8.18
C TRP A 87 -24.88 20.83 -8.65
N ASN A 88 -26.06 21.36 -8.29
CA ASN A 88 -27.29 21.04 -9.03
C ASN A 88 -27.19 21.68 -10.43
N SER A 89 -26.48 21.01 -11.34
CA SER A 89 -26.36 21.44 -12.73
C SER A 89 -27.75 21.52 -13.36
N PRO A 90 -28.22 22.68 -13.85
CA PRO A 90 -29.53 22.82 -14.52
C PRO A 90 -29.60 22.10 -15.88
N LEU A 91 -28.51 21.43 -16.27
CA LEU A 91 -28.46 20.53 -17.42
C LEU A 91 -29.15 19.19 -17.15
N ASN A 92 -29.41 18.83 -15.87
CA ASN A 92 -30.08 17.57 -15.53
C ASN A 92 -31.60 17.60 -15.79
N SER A 93 -32.18 18.80 -16.01
CA SER A 93 -33.60 18.96 -16.34
C SER A 93 -33.90 19.01 -17.85
N ILE A 94 -32.89 18.86 -18.71
CA ILE A 94 -33.09 18.82 -20.15
C ILE A 94 -33.28 17.35 -20.55
N GLU A 95 -34.53 16.88 -20.52
CA GLU A 95 -34.85 15.60 -21.11
C GLU A 95 -34.64 15.67 -22.64
N PRO A 96 -33.94 14.71 -23.25
CA PRO A 96 -33.88 14.63 -24.71
C PRO A 96 -35.28 14.29 -25.22
N GLU A 97 -35.93 15.26 -25.88
CA GLU A 97 -37.24 15.05 -26.51
C GLU A 97 -37.10 13.94 -27.56
N ALA A 98 -37.62 12.75 -27.21
CA ALA A 98 -37.60 11.59 -28.07
C ALA A 98 -38.38 11.92 -29.36
N MET A 99 -37.66 11.90 -30.48
CA MET A 99 -38.18 11.88 -31.83
C MET A 99 -39.29 10.83 -31.96
N TYR A 100 -40.56 11.29 -31.92
CA TYR A 100 -41.67 10.49 -32.40
C TYR A 100 -41.79 10.69 -33.91
N GLY A 101 -41.25 9.74 -34.65
CA GLY A 101 -41.71 9.49 -36.01
C GLY A 101 -43.20 9.19 -35.97
N VAL A 102 -43.98 10.02 -36.67
CA VAL A 102 -45.27 9.61 -37.22
C VAL A 102 -45.12 9.68 -38.74
N GLU A 103 -45.09 8.50 -39.34
CA GLU A 103 -45.19 8.29 -40.77
C GLU A 103 -46.58 8.72 -41.28
N ASP A 104 -46.60 9.01 -42.59
CA ASP A 104 -47.71 8.95 -43.55
C ASP A 104 -48.63 10.19 -43.69
N PHE A 105 -48.46 10.92 -44.80
CA PHE A 105 -49.48 11.12 -45.84
C PHE A 105 -48.84 11.59 -47.16
#